data_AF-A0A317ESC8-F1
#
_entry.id   AF-A0A317ESC8-F1
#
_cell.length_a   1.000
_cell.length_b   1.000
_cell.length_c   1.000
_cell.angle_alpha   90.00
_cell.angle_beta   90.00
_cell.angle_gamma   90.00
#
_symmetry.space_group_name_H-M   'P 1'
#
loop_
_entity.id
_entity.type
_entity.pdbx_description
1 polymer ?
#
loop_
_entity_poly.entity_id
_entity_poly.type
_entity_poly.pdbx_seq_one_letter_code
_entity_poly.pdbx_strand_id
1 'polypeptide(L)'
;MRYLFILFTCFSISTSYAQSRWTTDQANAWYKKQPWMTGCNYQPATAINQLEMFQAATFDPSQIDKELGWAQELGFNTMRVFLHHVAWTSDKDGFKKRLNNYLDISAKHNVKTIFVFFDDCWNDKYAAGKQPQPKTGTHNSGWVRDPGTDIRNNPDSLKMLESYVKDIMTAHKDDKRIVMWDLYNEPGNSGYVDKSLNLLKQVFAWAKEVNPSQPLTSGVWNYGNNFDNLNKFQLENSDIITYHHYGYVDRHEAKIAELKAYKRPLVCTEYMARRNGSLFQTVLPMLKAEQVGAINWGFVSGKTNTIYAWDTPMAGGEEPELWFHDIYRQDKTPFSQNEVNTIKALNGKK
;
A
#
# COMPACT_ATOMS: atom_id res chain seq x y z
N MET A 1 16.56 -5.85 67.52
CA MET A 1 15.92 -4.86 66.63
C MET A 1 15.93 -5.41 65.21
N ARG A 2 14.76 -5.72 64.64
CA ARG A 2 14.61 -6.18 63.24
C ARG A 2 14.40 -4.94 62.36
N TYR A 3 15.27 -4.74 61.37
CA TYR A 3 15.09 -3.71 60.35
C TYR A 3 14.26 -4.28 59.20
N LEU A 4 13.15 -3.61 58.90
CA LEU A 4 12.26 -3.91 57.78
C LEU A 4 12.68 -3.01 56.60
N PHE A 5 13.20 -3.61 55.52
CA PHE A 5 13.44 -2.90 54.26
C PHE A 5 12.15 -2.93 53.42
N ILE A 6 11.56 -1.76 53.18
CA ILE A 6 10.43 -1.59 52.27
C ILE A 6 11.01 -1.16 50.91
N LEU A 7 10.84 -2.02 49.91
CA LEU A 7 11.19 -1.73 48.51
C LEU A 7 10.03 -0.93 47.88
N PHE A 8 10.26 0.32 47.50
CA PHE A 8 9.31 1.12 46.72
C PHE A 8 9.53 0.84 45.23
N THR A 9 8.66 0.04 44.63
CA THR A 9 8.55 -0.08 43.17
C THR A 9 7.73 1.10 42.64
N CYS A 10 8.39 2.09 42.04
CA CYS A 10 7.73 3.14 41.27
C CYS A 10 7.19 2.55 39.96
N PHE A 11 5.87 2.40 39.84
CA PHE A 11 5.20 2.22 38.57
C PHE A 11 5.10 3.57 37.86
N SER A 12 5.92 3.79 36.84
CA SER A 12 5.74 4.93 35.93
C SER A 12 4.53 4.67 35.04
N ILE A 13 3.42 5.36 35.31
CA ILE A 13 2.26 5.39 34.42
C ILE A 13 2.62 6.33 33.26
N SER A 14 3.09 5.77 32.15
CA SER A 14 3.26 6.52 30.90
C SER A 14 1.87 6.78 30.32
N THR A 15 1.32 7.97 30.53
CA THR A 15 0.16 8.44 29.77
C THR A 15 0.58 8.61 28.32
N SER A 16 0.23 7.66 27.44
CA SER A 16 0.47 7.77 26.01
C SER A 16 -0.46 8.84 25.45
N TYR A 17 0.06 10.04 25.22
CA TYR A 17 -0.63 11.04 24.41
C TYR A 17 -0.67 10.56 22.96
N ALA A 18 -1.80 10.73 22.30
CA ALA A 18 -1.92 10.45 20.87
C ALA A 18 -0.84 11.22 20.11
N GLN A 19 -0.18 10.55 19.17
CA GLN A 19 0.92 11.10 18.40
C GLN A 19 0.45 12.32 17.61
N SER A 20 1.15 13.44 17.72
CA SER A 20 1.00 14.52 16.76
C SER A 20 1.61 14.12 15.42
N ARG A 21 1.18 14.76 14.33
CA ARG A 21 1.86 14.62 13.04
C ARG A 21 3.35 14.95 13.22
N TRP A 22 4.22 14.12 12.65
CA TRP A 22 5.66 14.36 12.65
C TRP A 22 5.98 15.75 12.13
N THR A 23 6.95 16.40 12.77
CA THR A 23 7.54 17.61 12.22
C THR A 23 8.23 17.31 10.90
N THR A 24 8.44 18.34 10.09
CA THR A 24 9.18 18.22 8.84
C THR A 24 10.59 17.66 9.06
N ASP A 25 11.25 18.01 10.16
CA ASP A 25 12.58 17.50 10.48
C ASP A 25 12.57 16.02 10.85
N GLN A 26 11.59 15.56 11.64
CA GLN A 26 11.41 14.14 11.95
C GLN A 26 11.20 13.32 10.68
N ALA A 27 10.32 13.78 9.79
CA ALA A 27 10.04 13.12 8.52
C ALA A 27 11.28 13.04 7.62
N ASN A 28 12.00 14.15 7.44
CA ASN A 28 13.23 14.18 6.64
C ASN A 28 14.36 13.35 7.27
N ALA A 29 14.52 13.37 8.59
CA ALA A 29 15.51 12.57 9.29
C ALA A 29 15.21 11.06 9.19
N TRP A 30 13.94 10.68 9.22
CA TRP A 30 13.51 9.30 8.98
C TRP A 30 13.78 8.85 7.54
N TYR A 31 13.43 9.68 6.55
CA TYR A 31 13.57 9.32 5.13
C TYR A 31 15.04 9.19 4.70
N LYS A 32 15.93 10.06 5.21
CA LYS A 32 17.38 9.97 4.98
C LYS A 32 18.01 8.64 5.43
N LYS A 33 17.36 7.90 6.33
CA LYS A 33 17.81 6.58 6.80
C LYS A 33 17.33 5.43 5.92
N GLN A 34 16.42 5.69 4.97
CA GLN A 34 15.90 4.67 4.09
C GLN A 34 16.76 4.61 2.81
N PRO A 35 16.98 3.41 2.23
CA PRO A 35 17.41 3.34 0.84
C PRO A 35 16.35 3.98 -0.05
N TRP A 36 16.72 4.36 -1.28
CA TRP A 36 15.73 4.79 -2.26
C TRP A 36 14.69 3.66 -2.45
N MET A 37 13.44 3.95 -2.11
CA MET A 37 12.38 2.95 -2.11
C MET A 37 11.96 2.67 -3.54
N THR A 38 12.10 1.43 -3.97
CA THR A 38 11.62 0.97 -5.27
C THR A 38 10.90 -0.36 -5.13
N GLY A 39 9.78 -0.50 -5.83
CA GLY A 39 9.02 -1.74 -5.88
C GLY A 39 7.62 -1.53 -6.42
N CYS A 40 6.66 -2.32 -5.94
CA CYS A 40 5.32 -2.36 -6.53
C CYS A 40 4.21 -2.55 -5.51
N ASN A 41 2.99 -2.29 -5.96
CA ASN A 41 1.76 -2.75 -5.33
C ASN A 41 1.69 -4.25 -5.53
N TYR A 42 1.83 -4.99 -4.43
CA TYR A 42 2.05 -6.42 -4.45
C TYR A 42 0.79 -7.18 -4.08
N GLN A 43 0.36 -8.00 -5.04
CA GLN A 43 -0.70 -8.98 -4.92
C GLN A 43 -0.20 -10.23 -5.65
N PRO A 44 -0.13 -11.41 -4.99
CA PRO A 44 0.40 -12.61 -5.64
C PRO A 44 -0.41 -12.98 -6.87
N ALA A 45 0.24 -13.51 -7.92
CA ALA A 45 -0.46 -13.86 -9.16
C ALA A 45 -1.62 -14.85 -8.95
N THR A 46 -1.57 -15.64 -7.87
CA THR A 46 -2.57 -16.63 -7.45
C THR A 46 -3.78 -16.06 -6.74
N ALA A 47 -3.79 -14.77 -6.40
CA ALA A 47 -4.80 -14.15 -5.57
C ALA A 47 -5.46 -12.94 -6.26
N ILE A 48 -6.78 -12.99 -6.45
CA ILE A 48 -7.57 -11.96 -7.14
C ILE A 48 -7.74 -10.67 -6.34
N ASN A 49 -7.64 -10.78 -5.01
CA ASN A 49 -7.82 -9.68 -4.06
C ASN A 49 -7.15 -10.03 -2.71
N GLN A 50 -7.22 -9.08 -1.78
CA GLN A 50 -6.63 -9.16 -0.44
C GLN A 50 -7.16 -10.35 0.38
N LEU A 51 -8.43 -10.71 0.19
CA LEU A 51 -9.05 -11.85 0.87
C LEU A 51 -8.49 -13.17 0.34
N GLU A 52 -8.32 -13.31 -0.98
CA GLU A 52 -7.69 -14.51 -1.53
C GLU A 52 -6.22 -14.61 -1.12
N MET A 53 -5.53 -13.48 -0.94
CA MET A 53 -4.16 -13.48 -0.42
C MET A 53 -4.09 -13.96 1.03
N PHE A 54 -4.94 -13.44 1.92
CA PHE A 54 -4.73 -13.59 3.37
C PHE A 54 -5.71 -14.52 4.10
N GLN A 55 -6.63 -15.20 3.42
CA GLN A 55 -7.45 -16.23 4.07
C GLN A 55 -6.69 -17.55 4.24
N ALA A 56 -7.02 -18.30 5.29
CA ALA A 56 -6.34 -19.55 5.63
C ALA A 56 -6.33 -20.58 4.49
N ALA A 57 -7.44 -20.68 3.75
CA ALA A 57 -7.61 -21.66 2.68
C ALA A 57 -6.78 -21.37 1.41
N THR A 58 -6.32 -20.13 1.24
CA THR A 58 -5.71 -19.66 -0.03
C THR A 58 -4.37 -18.96 0.16
N PHE A 59 -3.96 -18.67 1.41
CA PHE A 59 -2.66 -18.09 1.70
C PHE A 59 -1.53 -19.02 1.23
N ASP A 60 -0.76 -18.54 0.26
CA ASP A 60 0.29 -19.31 -0.42
C ASP A 60 1.68 -18.68 -0.15
N PRO A 61 2.35 -19.08 0.95
CA PRO A 61 3.67 -18.57 1.27
C PRO A 61 4.73 -18.95 0.23
N SER A 62 4.54 -20.05 -0.50
CA SER A 62 5.50 -20.52 -1.51
C SER A 62 5.49 -19.63 -2.75
N GLN A 63 4.29 -19.21 -3.19
CA GLN A 63 4.15 -18.25 -4.28
C GLN A 63 4.70 -16.88 -3.87
N ILE A 64 4.42 -16.44 -2.64
CA ILE A 64 4.95 -15.17 -2.12
C ILE A 64 6.49 -15.19 -2.10
N ASP A 65 7.11 -16.25 -1.57
CA ASP A 65 8.57 -16.40 -1.55
C ASP A 65 9.16 -16.37 -2.96
N LYS A 66 8.54 -17.07 -3.91
CA LYS A 66 8.97 -17.09 -5.32
C LYS A 66 8.97 -15.69 -5.93
N GLU A 67 7.87 -14.95 -5.82
CA GLU A 67 7.72 -13.64 -6.45
C GLU A 67 8.55 -12.56 -5.75
N LEU A 68 8.66 -12.60 -4.41
CA LEU A 68 9.56 -11.70 -3.67
C LEU A 68 11.04 -12.00 -3.99
N GLY A 69 11.38 -13.25 -4.31
CA GLY A 69 12.66 -13.60 -4.93
C GLY A 69 12.91 -12.87 -6.25
N TRP A 70 11.91 -12.82 -7.13
CA TRP A 70 12.04 -12.07 -8.41
C TRP A 70 12.13 -10.56 -8.18
N ALA A 71 11.43 -10.03 -7.19
CA ALA A 71 11.53 -8.63 -6.82
C ALA A 71 12.95 -8.27 -6.32
N GLN A 72 13.54 -9.13 -5.50
CA GLN A 72 14.92 -8.98 -5.03
C GLN A 72 15.93 -8.98 -6.20
N GLU A 73 15.70 -9.79 -7.23
CA GLU A 73 16.52 -9.81 -8.44
C GLU A 73 16.42 -8.53 -9.28
N LEU A 74 15.24 -7.90 -9.30
CA LEU A 74 15.05 -6.54 -9.86
C LEU A 74 15.69 -5.45 -8.98
N GLY A 75 16.03 -5.78 -7.73
CA GLY A 75 16.52 -4.84 -6.74
C GLY A 75 15.44 -4.00 -6.08
N PHE A 76 14.18 -4.40 -6.21
CA PHE A 76 13.10 -3.84 -5.40
C PHE A 76 13.30 -4.18 -3.94
N ASN A 77 12.94 -3.22 -3.08
CA ASN A 77 13.15 -3.27 -1.63
C ASN A 77 11.89 -2.90 -0.83
N THR A 78 10.80 -2.52 -1.51
CA THR A 78 9.57 -2.05 -0.87
C THR A 78 8.34 -2.59 -1.59
N MET A 79 7.41 -3.21 -0.86
CA MET A 79 6.14 -3.68 -1.42
C MET A 79 4.97 -3.00 -0.73
N ARG A 80 4.00 -2.52 -1.51
CA ARG A 80 2.74 -1.99 -0.98
C ARG A 80 1.65 -3.07 -1.02
N VAL A 81 1.19 -3.50 0.15
CA VAL A 81 0.31 -4.66 0.33
C VAL A 81 -0.98 -4.25 1.01
N PHE A 82 -2.09 -4.59 0.37
CA PHE A 82 -3.42 -4.25 0.86
C PHE A 82 -3.94 -5.29 1.85
N LEU A 83 -4.56 -4.80 2.91
CA LEU A 83 -5.23 -5.60 3.92
C LEU A 83 -6.74 -5.55 3.70
N HIS A 84 -7.48 -6.39 4.40
CA HIS A 84 -8.94 -6.30 4.41
C HIS A 84 -9.52 -6.75 5.76
N HIS A 85 -10.42 -5.94 6.33
CA HIS A 85 -11.03 -6.21 7.62
C HIS A 85 -11.74 -7.57 7.70
N VAL A 86 -12.29 -8.09 6.59
CA VAL A 86 -12.99 -9.38 6.57
C VAL A 86 -12.04 -10.55 6.85
N ALA A 87 -10.79 -10.48 6.38
CA ALA A 87 -9.79 -11.50 6.70
C ALA A 87 -9.51 -11.53 8.20
N TRP A 88 -9.53 -10.36 8.86
CA TRP A 88 -9.35 -10.23 10.30
C TRP A 88 -10.59 -10.61 11.10
N THR A 89 -11.79 -10.19 10.71
CA THR A 89 -13.03 -10.54 11.44
C THR A 89 -13.34 -12.03 11.34
N SER A 90 -12.97 -12.68 10.24
CA SER A 90 -13.18 -14.11 10.04
C SER A 90 -12.22 -14.99 10.85
N ASP A 91 -10.98 -14.53 11.06
CA ASP A 91 -9.93 -15.29 11.74
C ASP A 91 -8.82 -14.34 12.23
N LYS A 92 -9.07 -13.63 13.35
CA LYS A 92 -8.17 -12.59 13.88
C LYS A 92 -6.74 -13.09 14.10
N ASP A 93 -6.59 -14.19 14.83
CA ASP A 93 -5.28 -14.69 15.23
C ASP A 93 -4.55 -15.35 14.06
N GLY A 94 -5.27 -16.11 13.23
CA GLY A 94 -4.68 -16.68 12.03
C GLY A 94 -4.31 -15.61 10.99
N PHE A 95 -5.08 -14.54 10.86
CA PHE A 95 -4.75 -13.41 9.98
C PHE A 95 -3.45 -12.74 10.42
N LYS A 96 -3.30 -12.43 11.72
CA LYS A 96 -2.03 -11.90 12.27
C LYS A 96 -0.86 -12.86 12.07
N LYS A 97 -1.08 -14.17 12.19
CA LYS A 97 -0.05 -15.19 11.89
C LYS A 97 0.37 -15.16 10.42
N ARG A 98 -0.57 -15.03 9.49
CA ARG A 98 -0.30 -14.95 8.04
C ARG A 98 0.38 -13.64 7.65
N LEU A 99 0.02 -12.52 8.28
CA LEU A 99 0.75 -11.25 8.14
C LEU A 99 2.21 -11.38 8.59
N ASN A 100 2.45 -11.99 9.75
CA ASN A 100 3.81 -12.23 10.22
C ASN A 100 4.61 -13.15 9.29
N ASN A 101 3.98 -14.21 8.76
CA ASN A 101 4.62 -15.09 7.80
C ASN A 101 5.00 -14.34 6.50
N TYR A 102 4.08 -13.53 5.95
CA TYR A 102 4.40 -12.65 4.83
C TYR A 102 5.58 -11.71 5.13
N LEU A 103 5.60 -11.07 6.31
CA LEU A 103 6.69 -10.17 6.72
C LEU A 103 8.03 -10.91 6.91
N ASP A 104 8.01 -12.15 7.40
CA ASP A 104 9.22 -12.99 7.50
C ASP A 104 9.78 -13.32 6.10
N ILE A 105 8.90 -13.68 5.16
CA ILE A 105 9.28 -13.92 3.77
C ILE A 105 9.80 -12.63 3.11
N SER A 106 9.13 -11.49 3.31
CA SER A 106 9.59 -10.21 2.75
C SER A 106 10.96 -9.82 3.31
N ALA A 107 11.16 -9.98 4.61
CA ALA A 107 12.44 -9.70 5.27
C ALA A 107 13.57 -10.60 4.74
N LYS A 108 13.29 -11.89 4.51
CA LYS A 108 14.23 -12.83 3.87
C LYS A 108 14.71 -12.32 2.50
N HIS A 109 13.86 -11.60 1.76
CA HIS A 109 14.18 -11.00 0.47
C HIS A 109 14.70 -9.56 0.53
N ASN A 110 14.96 -9.03 1.74
CA ASN A 110 15.35 -7.64 1.98
C ASN A 110 14.29 -6.62 1.52
N VAL A 111 13.02 -7.01 1.59
CA VAL A 111 11.87 -6.21 1.21
C VAL A 111 11.13 -5.75 2.46
N LYS A 112 10.97 -4.43 2.59
CA LYS A 112 10.06 -3.83 3.57
C LYS A 112 8.66 -3.66 3.02
N THR A 113 7.68 -3.50 3.90
CA THR A 113 6.27 -3.43 3.51
C THR A 113 5.62 -2.09 3.86
N ILE A 114 4.82 -1.58 2.93
CA ILE A 114 3.81 -0.56 3.14
C ILE A 114 2.47 -1.29 3.26
N PHE A 115 1.83 -1.28 4.43
CA PHE A 115 0.48 -1.86 4.55
C PHE A 115 -0.59 -0.82 4.28
N VAL A 116 -1.63 -1.24 3.57
CA VAL A 116 -2.79 -0.43 3.22
C VAL A 116 -4.03 -0.95 3.94
N PHE A 117 -4.71 -0.10 4.74
CA PHE A 117 -5.89 -0.52 5.50
C PHE A 117 -7.20 -0.43 4.71
N PHE A 118 -7.49 0.73 4.14
CA PHE A 118 -8.75 1.00 3.46
C PHE A 118 -8.54 1.34 1.98
N ASP A 119 -9.60 1.19 1.20
CA ASP A 119 -9.62 1.36 -0.25
C ASP A 119 -11.05 1.65 -0.76
N ASP A 120 -11.18 2.59 -1.69
CA ASP A 120 -12.46 2.95 -2.33
C ASP A 120 -12.60 2.43 -3.78
N CYS A 121 -11.67 1.60 -4.26
CA CYS A 121 -11.61 1.17 -5.66
C CYS A 121 -12.39 -0.11 -6.00
N TRP A 122 -12.83 -0.25 -7.25
CA TRP A 122 -13.36 -1.51 -7.82
C TRP A 122 -14.66 -2.05 -7.22
N ASN A 123 -14.71 -3.27 -6.68
CA ASN A 123 -15.97 -3.91 -6.31
C ASN A 123 -16.40 -3.57 -4.88
N ASP A 124 -17.68 -3.24 -4.70
CA ASP A 124 -18.23 -2.84 -3.40
C ASP A 124 -18.55 -4.03 -2.48
N LYS A 125 -19.00 -5.14 -3.07
CA LYS A 125 -19.44 -6.32 -2.32
C LYS A 125 -18.28 -7.29 -2.12
N TYR A 126 -18.08 -7.66 -0.86
CA TYR A 126 -17.07 -8.61 -0.41
C TYR A 126 -17.73 -9.73 0.40
N ALA A 127 -17.06 -10.86 0.47
CA ALA A 127 -17.44 -11.97 1.34
C ALA A 127 -16.22 -12.79 1.71
N ALA A 128 -16.21 -13.36 2.91
CA ALA A 128 -15.23 -14.37 3.29
C ALA A 128 -15.43 -15.67 2.48
N GLY A 129 -14.43 -16.54 2.51
CA GLY A 129 -14.42 -17.82 1.81
C GLY A 129 -13.89 -17.71 0.37
N LYS A 130 -14.38 -18.58 -0.51
CA LYS A 130 -13.91 -18.67 -1.89
C LYS A 130 -14.18 -17.37 -2.64
N GLN A 131 -13.13 -16.79 -3.21
CA GLN A 131 -13.19 -15.55 -3.98
C GLN A 131 -13.61 -15.80 -5.44
N PRO A 132 -14.19 -14.80 -6.13
CA PRO A 132 -14.61 -14.94 -7.53
C PRO A 132 -13.42 -15.28 -8.44
N GLN A 133 -13.71 -15.90 -9.59
CA GLN A 133 -12.72 -16.03 -10.64
C GLN A 133 -12.55 -14.70 -11.38
N PRO A 134 -11.36 -14.42 -11.95
CA PRO A 134 -11.15 -13.24 -12.77
C PRO A 134 -12.13 -13.21 -13.94
N LYS A 135 -12.68 -12.03 -14.24
CA LYS A 135 -13.44 -11.84 -15.48
C LYS A 135 -12.43 -11.68 -16.62
N THR A 136 -12.60 -12.49 -17.66
CA THR A 136 -11.74 -12.51 -18.85
C THR A 136 -11.50 -11.11 -19.39
N GLY A 137 -10.23 -10.78 -19.66
CA GLY A 137 -9.82 -9.52 -20.27
C GLY A 137 -10.18 -8.24 -19.51
N THR A 138 -10.52 -8.34 -18.22
CA THR A 138 -11.03 -7.22 -17.43
C THR A 138 -10.10 -6.93 -16.27
N HIS A 139 -9.57 -5.70 -16.25
CA HIS A 139 -8.67 -5.19 -15.21
C HIS A 139 -9.31 -5.18 -13.82
N ASN A 140 -8.57 -5.62 -12.79
CA ASN A 140 -8.97 -5.71 -11.37
C ASN A 140 -10.38 -6.28 -11.14
N SER A 141 -10.77 -7.22 -12.00
CA SER A 141 -12.17 -7.67 -12.11
C SER A 141 -12.79 -8.22 -10.83
N GLY A 142 -11.98 -8.75 -9.90
CA GLY A 142 -12.42 -9.23 -8.60
C GLY A 142 -11.76 -8.54 -7.40
N TRP A 143 -11.09 -7.40 -7.62
CA TRP A 143 -10.58 -6.57 -6.53
C TRP A 143 -11.74 -6.02 -5.71
N VAL A 144 -11.67 -6.13 -4.39
CA VAL A 144 -12.72 -5.68 -3.49
C VAL A 144 -12.23 -4.52 -2.63
N ARG A 145 -13.08 -3.53 -2.47
CA ARG A 145 -12.82 -2.34 -1.67
C ARG A 145 -13.02 -2.65 -0.19
N ASP A 146 -12.19 -2.07 0.67
CA ASP A 146 -12.33 -2.16 2.12
C ASP A 146 -12.60 -0.76 2.68
N PRO A 147 -13.77 -0.47 3.31
CA PRO A 147 -14.77 -1.41 3.83
C PRO A 147 -16.08 -1.50 3.04
N GLY A 148 -16.16 -0.93 1.84
CA GLY A 148 -17.37 -0.90 1.03
C GLY A 148 -18.52 -0.06 1.61
N THR A 149 -19.65 0.00 0.90
CA THR A 149 -20.82 0.78 1.31
C THR A 149 -21.53 0.19 2.52
N ASP A 150 -21.42 -1.12 2.74
CA ASP A 150 -22.14 -1.81 3.82
C ASP A 150 -21.72 -1.28 5.20
N ILE A 151 -20.49 -0.79 5.34
CA ILE A 151 -20.00 -0.15 6.56
C ILE A 151 -20.80 1.12 6.90
N ARG A 152 -21.30 1.85 5.90
CA ARG A 152 -21.87 3.20 6.05
C ARG A 152 -23.25 3.18 6.68
N ASN A 153 -23.93 2.05 6.59
CA ASN A 153 -25.32 1.89 7.02
C ASN A 153 -25.45 1.24 8.40
N ASN A 154 -24.33 0.96 9.09
CA ASN A 154 -24.35 0.27 10.38
C ASN A 154 -23.44 0.98 11.41
N PRO A 155 -23.98 1.44 12.55
CA PRO A 155 -23.23 2.20 13.56
C PRO A 155 -22.13 1.39 14.27
N ASP A 156 -22.28 0.06 14.38
CA ASP A 156 -21.24 -0.78 15.02
C ASP A 156 -20.05 -1.05 14.10
N SER A 157 -20.21 -0.79 12.81
CA SER A 157 -19.18 -1.00 11.81
C SER A 157 -17.94 -0.13 12.03
N LEU A 158 -18.11 1.13 12.49
CA LEU A 158 -16.96 1.99 12.82
C LEU A 158 -16.15 1.46 14.02
N LYS A 159 -16.81 0.94 15.05
CA LYS A 159 -16.13 0.34 16.21
C LYS A 159 -15.36 -0.93 15.82
N MET A 160 -15.93 -1.72 14.91
CA MET A 160 -15.26 -2.90 14.37
C MET A 160 -14.01 -2.51 13.58
N LEU A 161 -14.10 -1.52 12.68
CA LEU A 161 -12.95 -1.03 11.92
C LEU A 161 -11.86 -0.43 12.81
N GLU A 162 -12.26 0.34 13.82
CA GLU A 162 -11.33 0.86 14.84
C GLU A 162 -10.59 -0.29 15.52
N SER A 163 -11.31 -1.33 15.96
CA SER A 163 -10.73 -2.49 16.61
C SER A 163 -9.78 -3.24 15.69
N TYR A 164 -10.11 -3.37 14.41
CA TYR A 164 -9.27 -3.98 13.38
C TYR A 164 -7.97 -3.20 13.19
N VAL A 165 -8.06 -1.90 12.89
CA VAL A 165 -6.89 -1.04 12.67
C VAL A 165 -5.99 -1.03 13.90
N LYS A 166 -6.56 -0.80 15.09
CA LYS A 166 -5.77 -0.73 16.33
C LYS A 166 -5.13 -2.06 16.69
N ASP A 167 -5.81 -3.20 16.51
CA ASP A 167 -5.22 -4.52 16.80
C ASP A 167 -4.02 -4.82 15.88
N ILE A 168 -4.17 -4.60 14.57
CA ILE A 168 -3.07 -4.83 13.61
C ILE A 168 -1.91 -3.88 13.86
N MET A 169 -2.17 -2.58 14.02
CA MET A 169 -1.10 -1.60 14.24
C MET A 169 -0.42 -1.83 15.59
N THR A 170 -1.16 -2.11 16.68
CA THR A 170 -0.57 -2.35 18.00
C THR A 170 0.36 -3.56 17.99
N ALA A 171 -0.03 -4.64 17.29
CA ALA A 171 0.79 -5.83 17.16
C ALA A 171 2.12 -5.58 16.40
N HIS A 172 2.20 -4.54 15.55
CA HIS A 172 3.35 -4.29 14.68
C HIS A 172 3.92 -2.85 14.79
N LYS A 173 3.57 -2.11 15.85
CA LYS A 173 3.89 -0.68 16.01
C LYS A 173 5.39 -0.37 16.02
N ASP A 174 6.21 -1.35 16.38
CA ASP A 174 7.67 -1.25 16.45
C ASP A 174 8.38 -2.20 15.45
N ASP A 175 7.62 -2.81 14.53
CA ASP A 175 8.13 -3.78 13.56
C ASP A 175 8.88 -3.10 12.40
N LYS A 176 10.20 -3.31 12.35
CA LYS A 176 11.08 -2.70 11.35
C LYS A 176 10.92 -3.27 9.93
N ARG A 177 10.20 -4.38 9.77
CA ARG A 177 9.84 -4.95 8.47
C ARG A 177 8.80 -4.09 7.75
N ILE A 178 8.02 -3.31 8.50
CA ILE A 178 7.08 -2.33 7.98
C ILE A 178 7.80 -0.99 7.84
N VAL A 179 7.74 -0.35 6.67
CA VAL A 179 8.38 0.94 6.41
C VAL A 179 7.43 2.11 6.65
N MET A 180 6.14 1.99 6.35
CA MET A 180 5.13 3.02 6.61
C MET A 180 3.72 2.40 6.61
N TRP A 181 2.76 3.14 7.17
CA TRP A 181 1.34 2.78 7.15
C TRP A 181 0.57 3.70 6.20
N ASP A 182 0.03 3.13 5.12
CA ASP A 182 -0.90 3.82 4.23
C ASP A 182 -2.33 3.56 4.70
N LEU A 183 -2.95 4.58 5.29
CA LEU A 183 -4.17 4.37 6.04
C LEU A 183 -5.40 4.23 5.14
N TYR A 184 -5.37 4.80 3.94
CA TYR A 184 -6.52 4.80 3.03
C TYR A 184 -6.05 5.07 1.60
N ASN A 185 -6.20 4.05 0.75
CA ASN A 185 -6.03 4.14 -0.69
C ASN A 185 -7.19 4.88 -1.34
N GLU A 186 -6.84 5.85 -2.17
CA GLU A 186 -7.75 6.60 -3.04
C GLU A 186 -9.08 7.00 -2.41
N PRO A 187 -9.10 7.60 -1.20
CA PRO A 187 -10.35 8.01 -0.58
C PRO A 187 -11.10 8.94 -1.54
N GLY A 188 -12.39 8.71 -1.67
CA GLY A 188 -13.28 9.45 -2.56
C GLY A 188 -13.45 8.85 -3.96
N ASN A 189 -12.74 7.77 -4.29
CA ASN A 189 -12.97 7.04 -5.53
C ASN A 189 -14.40 6.43 -5.55
N SER A 190 -14.81 5.85 -6.69
CA SER A 190 -16.11 5.22 -6.89
C SER A 190 -17.31 6.11 -6.58
N GLY A 191 -17.17 7.41 -6.86
CA GLY A 191 -18.21 8.42 -6.64
C GLY A 191 -18.43 8.79 -5.17
N TYR A 192 -17.51 8.43 -4.27
CA TYR A 192 -17.64 8.74 -2.85
C TYR A 192 -17.30 10.19 -2.53
N VAL A 193 -16.22 10.70 -3.13
CA VAL A 193 -15.71 12.05 -2.88
C VAL A 193 -15.66 12.31 -1.37
N ASP A 194 -16.26 13.40 -0.87
CA ASP A 194 -16.24 13.78 0.55
C ASP A 194 -16.92 12.78 1.50
N LYS A 195 -17.68 11.80 0.99
CA LYS A 195 -18.25 10.74 1.84
C LYS A 195 -17.18 9.89 2.53
N SER A 196 -15.95 9.86 2.00
CA SER A 196 -14.83 9.13 2.59
C SER A 196 -14.07 9.94 3.65
N LEU A 197 -14.27 11.27 3.71
CA LEU A 197 -13.52 12.16 4.61
C LEU A 197 -13.69 11.81 6.09
N ASN A 198 -14.89 11.36 6.50
CA ASN A 198 -15.11 10.97 7.89
C ASN A 198 -14.26 9.76 8.28
N LEU A 199 -14.29 8.68 7.47
CA LEU A 199 -13.48 7.49 7.75
C LEU A 199 -11.98 7.80 7.67
N LEU A 200 -11.56 8.64 6.72
CA LEU A 200 -10.19 9.12 6.60
C LEU A 200 -9.73 9.84 7.88
N LYS A 201 -10.56 10.73 8.45
CA LYS A 201 -10.25 11.39 9.73
C LYS A 201 -10.13 10.39 10.88
N GLN A 202 -11.06 9.45 10.95
CA GLN A 202 -11.12 8.44 12.01
C GLN A 202 -9.88 7.53 11.98
N VAL A 203 -9.48 7.01 10.81
CA VAL A 203 -8.32 6.12 10.71
C VAL A 203 -7.02 6.81 11.10
N PHE A 204 -6.85 8.10 10.75
CA PHE A 204 -5.71 8.89 11.22
C PHE A 204 -5.73 9.08 12.75
N ALA A 205 -6.90 9.32 13.36
CA ALA A 205 -7.02 9.44 14.80
C ALA A 205 -6.65 8.12 15.50
N TRP A 206 -7.20 6.99 15.04
CA TRP A 206 -6.90 5.67 15.60
C TRP A 206 -5.42 5.31 15.49
N ALA A 207 -4.81 5.57 14.33
CA ALA A 207 -3.39 5.33 14.09
C ALA A 207 -2.50 6.17 15.01
N LYS A 208 -2.84 7.44 15.22
CA LYS A 208 -2.13 8.34 16.15
C LYS A 208 -2.25 7.91 17.61
N GLU A 209 -3.39 7.34 18.01
CA GLU A 209 -3.56 6.77 19.35
C GLU A 209 -2.68 5.54 19.57
N VAL A 210 -2.47 4.71 18.54
CA VAL A 210 -1.52 3.58 18.60
C VAL A 210 -0.08 4.05 18.67
N ASN A 211 0.23 5.22 18.08
CA ASN A 211 1.56 5.85 18.09
C ASN A 211 2.67 4.90 17.57
N PRO A 212 2.58 4.43 16.30
CA PRO A 212 3.60 3.57 15.72
C PRO A 212 4.92 4.29 15.45
N SER A 213 6.00 3.54 15.43
CA SER A 213 7.34 4.06 15.09
C SER A 213 7.52 4.40 13.61
N GLN A 214 6.65 3.88 12.73
CA GLN A 214 6.63 4.15 11.29
C GLN A 214 5.70 5.34 10.95
N PRO A 215 5.98 6.11 9.88
CA PRO A 215 5.14 7.24 9.50
C PRO A 215 3.76 6.81 9.02
N LEU A 216 2.78 7.66 9.28
CA LEU A 216 1.40 7.56 8.80
C LEU A 216 1.21 8.39 7.51
N THR A 217 0.50 7.83 6.53
CA THR A 217 0.21 8.53 5.27
C THR A 217 -1.10 8.08 4.64
N SER A 218 -1.59 8.85 3.66
CA SER A 218 -2.66 8.48 2.74
C SER A 218 -2.46 9.30 1.45
N GLY A 219 -2.45 8.62 0.31
CA GLY A 219 -1.97 9.19 -0.95
C GLY A 219 -2.97 10.13 -1.64
N VAL A 220 -2.49 11.30 -2.07
CA VAL A 220 -3.27 12.17 -2.96
C VAL A 220 -3.21 11.64 -4.39
N TRP A 221 -4.37 11.36 -4.99
CA TRP A 221 -4.46 10.64 -6.27
C TRP A 221 -5.27 11.38 -7.34
N ASN A 222 -6.23 12.20 -6.90
CA ASN A 222 -7.08 13.00 -7.79
C ASN A 222 -6.98 14.48 -7.41
N TYR A 223 -6.70 15.32 -8.41
CA TYR A 223 -6.42 16.75 -8.22
C TYR A 223 -7.55 17.65 -8.73
N GLY A 224 -8.74 17.09 -9.00
CA GLY A 224 -9.94 17.86 -9.31
C GLY A 224 -10.52 18.55 -8.08
N ASN A 225 -11.21 19.67 -8.28
CA ASN A 225 -11.75 20.53 -7.21
C ASN A 225 -12.67 19.78 -6.22
N ASN A 226 -13.32 18.70 -6.64
CA ASN A 226 -14.17 17.90 -5.76
C ASN A 226 -13.35 17.09 -4.72
N PHE A 227 -12.03 16.98 -4.88
CA PHE A 227 -11.14 16.31 -3.92
C PHE A 227 -10.41 17.29 -2.98
N ASP A 228 -10.67 18.61 -3.04
CA ASP A 228 -9.93 19.61 -2.26
C ASP A 228 -9.96 19.34 -0.74
N ASN A 229 -11.11 18.94 -0.20
CA ASN A 229 -11.25 18.61 1.22
C ASN A 229 -10.45 17.37 1.64
N LEU A 230 -10.44 16.33 0.79
CA LEU A 230 -9.66 15.12 0.99
C LEU A 230 -8.17 15.42 0.89
N ASN A 231 -7.74 16.04 -0.21
CA ASN A 231 -6.36 16.40 -0.49
C ASN A 231 -5.79 17.29 0.62
N LYS A 232 -6.53 18.32 1.05
CA LYS A 232 -6.14 19.17 2.17
C LYS A 232 -5.91 18.35 3.42
N PHE A 233 -6.86 17.49 3.80
CA PHE A 233 -6.72 16.68 5.01
C PHE A 233 -5.52 15.73 4.95
N GLN A 234 -5.32 15.04 3.82
CA GLN A 234 -4.21 14.11 3.59
C GLN A 234 -2.85 14.83 3.70
N LEU A 235 -2.70 15.97 3.02
CA LEU A 235 -1.47 16.77 3.01
C LEU A 235 -1.21 17.44 4.37
N GLU A 236 -2.25 17.74 5.16
CA GLU A 236 -2.14 18.33 6.50
C GLU A 236 -1.88 17.30 7.60
N ASN A 237 -2.21 16.02 7.41
CA ASN A 237 -2.13 14.99 8.45
C ASN A 237 -1.09 13.89 8.23
N SER A 238 -0.62 13.69 7.00
CA SER A 238 0.39 12.66 6.71
C SER A 238 1.79 13.07 7.17
N ASP A 239 2.49 12.18 7.86
CA ASP A 239 3.87 12.40 8.33
C ASP A 239 4.84 12.59 7.17
N ILE A 240 4.66 11.81 6.10
CA ILE A 240 5.28 11.97 4.78
C ILE A 240 4.20 12.09 3.71
N ILE A 241 4.53 12.67 2.56
CA ILE A 241 3.56 12.83 1.47
C ILE A 241 3.66 11.62 0.53
N THR A 242 2.54 10.93 0.37
CA THR A 242 2.36 9.92 -0.68
C THR A 242 1.40 10.45 -1.74
N TYR A 243 1.55 9.97 -2.98
CA TYR A 243 0.73 10.42 -4.09
C TYR A 243 0.73 9.41 -5.25
N HIS A 244 -0.29 9.47 -6.10
CA HIS A 244 -0.40 8.66 -7.30
C HIS A 244 -0.23 9.53 -8.55
N HIS A 245 0.44 9.01 -9.58
CA HIS A 245 0.49 9.68 -10.87
C HIS A 245 0.76 8.69 -12.00
N TYR A 246 -0.21 8.57 -12.91
CA TYR A 246 -0.19 7.63 -14.02
C TYR A 246 0.05 8.28 -15.39
N GLY A 247 0.38 9.58 -15.43
CA GLY A 247 0.61 10.32 -16.67
C GLY A 247 2.07 10.36 -17.14
N TYR A 248 2.29 11.09 -18.24
CA TYR A 248 3.58 11.41 -18.82
C TYR A 248 4.52 12.11 -17.81
N VAL A 249 5.83 11.95 -18.06
CA VAL A 249 6.91 12.40 -17.17
C VAL A 249 6.87 13.89 -16.86
N ASP A 250 6.57 14.73 -17.85
CA ASP A 250 6.50 16.20 -17.72
C ASP A 250 5.42 16.64 -16.72
N ARG A 251 4.24 16.01 -16.79
CA ARG A 251 3.13 16.28 -15.86
C ARG A 251 3.43 15.73 -14.46
N HIS A 252 4.11 14.59 -14.39
CA HIS A 252 4.52 13.98 -13.12
C HIS A 252 5.55 14.86 -12.41
N GLU A 253 6.53 15.39 -13.13
CA GLU A 253 7.53 16.34 -12.63
C GLU A 253 6.88 17.63 -12.10
N ALA A 254 5.92 18.19 -12.85
CA ALA A 254 5.16 19.35 -12.39
C ALA A 254 4.43 19.08 -11.06
N LYS A 255 3.81 17.90 -10.92
CA LYS A 255 3.15 17.49 -9.67
C LYS A 255 4.16 17.34 -8.51
N ILE A 256 5.33 16.78 -8.77
CA ILE A 256 6.40 16.68 -7.77
C ILE A 256 6.83 18.08 -7.31
N ALA A 257 7.00 19.03 -8.23
CA ALA A 257 7.37 20.40 -7.90
C ALA A 257 6.35 21.07 -6.97
N GLU A 258 5.05 20.87 -7.21
CA GLU A 258 3.98 21.34 -6.32
C GLU A 258 4.07 20.69 -4.93
N LEU A 259 4.21 19.36 -4.87
CA LEU A 259 4.24 18.62 -3.59
C LEU A 259 5.50 18.89 -2.77
N LYS A 260 6.62 19.25 -3.41
CA LYS A 260 7.85 19.69 -2.71
C LYS A 260 7.65 20.96 -1.87
N ALA A 261 6.63 21.78 -2.15
CA ALA A 261 6.30 22.94 -1.34
C ALA A 261 5.97 22.58 0.13
N TYR A 262 5.51 21.35 0.40
CA TYR A 262 5.25 20.85 1.75
C TYR A 262 6.52 20.50 2.54
N LYS A 263 7.71 20.56 1.89
CA LYS A 263 9.05 20.31 2.47
C LYS A 263 9.20 18.95 3.15
N ARG A 264 8.34 17.99 2.80
CA ARG A 264 8.33 16.64 3.35
C ARG A 264 8.81 15.64 2.30
N PRO A 265 9.34 14.48 2.73
CA PRO A 265 9.66 13.39 1.83
C PRO A 265 8.45 13.00 0.99
N LEU A 266 8.71 12.64 -0.27
CA LEU A 266 7.72 12.18 -1.22
C LEU A 266 7.93 10.70 -1.56
N VAL A 267 6.86 9.95 -1.63
CA VAL A 267 6.83 8.60 -2.20
C VAL A 267 5.65 8.51 -3.16
N CYS A 268 5.92 8.23 -4.43
CA CYS A 268 4.89 7.92 -5.40
C CYS A 268 4.45 6.47 -5.18
N THR A 269 3.30 6.27 -4.53
CA THR A 269 2.81 4.94 -4.13
C THR A 269 2.12 4.19 -5.26
N GLU A 270 1.79 4.90 -6.34
CA GLU A 270 1.28 4.31 -7.58
C GLU A 270 1.71 5.14 -8.79
N TYR A 271 2.37 4.48 -9.75
CA TYR A 271 2.65 4.98 -11.08
C TYR A 271 2.74 3.80 -12.06
N MET A 272 3.07 4.12 -13.31
CA MET A 272 3.25 3.22 -14.43
C MET A 272 1.93 2.70 -14.99
N ALA A 273 1.66 3.12 -16.22
CA ALA A 273 0.48 2.85 -17.01
C ALA A 273 0.90 3.13 -18.46
N ARG A 274 1.33 2.08 -19.18
CA ARG A 274 2.05 2.28 -20.46
C ARG A 274 1.25 3.06 -21.49
N ARG A 275 -0.07 2.88 -21.54
CA ARG A 275 -0.99 3.60 -22.42
C ARG A 275 -1.08 5.10 -22.14
N ASN A 276 -0.69 5.53 -20.95
CA ASN A 276 -0.75 6.92 -20.49
C ASN A 276 0.64 7.59 -20.51
N GLY A 277 1.65 6.95 -21.10
CA GLY A 277 3.02 7.47 -21.17
C GLY A 277 3.80 7.40 -19.85
N SER A 278 3.24 6.77 -18.81
CA SER A 278 3.94 6.50 -17.56
C SER A 278 4.73 5.20 -17.70
N LEU A 279 6.01 5.34 -18.05
CA LEU A 279 6.91 4.24 -18.41
C LEU A 279 8.08 4.11 -17.42
N PHE A 280 8.61 2.90 -17.25
CA PHE A 280 9.81 2.70 -16.44
C PHE A 280 11.02 3.46 -16.99
N GLN A 281 11.13 3.63 -18.30
CA GLN A 281 12.28 4.28 -18.96
C GLN A 281 12.30 5.79 -18.81
N THR A 282 11.17 6.42 -18.51
CA THR A 282 11.05 7.88 -18.40
C THR A 282 10.74 8.31 -16.97
N VAL A 283 9.77 7.68 -16.32
CA VAL A 283 9.28 8.07 -14.99
C VAL A 283 10.22 7.58 -13.89
N LEU A 284 10.71 6.34 -13.94
CA LEU A 284 11.54 5.80 -12.85
C LEU A 284 12.91 6.52 -12.72
N PRO A 285 13.67 6.83 -13.79
CA PRO A 285 14.85 7.68 -13.69
C PRO A 285 14.55 9.06 -13.10
N MET A 286 13.43 9.68 -13.49
CA MET A 286 13.00 10.97 -12.97
C MET A 286 12.71 10.90 -11.48
N LEU A 287 11.91 9.92 -11.02
CA LEU A 287 11.63 9.73 -9.59
C LEU A 287 12.92 9.52 -8.79
N LYS A 288 13.89 8.79 -9.35
CA LYS A 288 15.21 8.62 -8.73
C LYS A 288 15.96 9.95 -8.59
N ALA A 289 16.04 10.73 -9.66
CA ALA A 289 16.72 12.02 -9.68
C ALA A 289 16.09 13.00 -8.67
N GLU A 290 14.77 12.97 -8.56
CA GLU A 290 13.98 13.77 -7.63
C GLU A 290 14.00 13.24 -6.18
N GLN A 291 14.66 12.10 -5.93
CA GLN A 291 14.73 11.38 -4.65
C GLN A 291 13.36 10.95 -4.10
N VAL A 292 12.41 10.71 -4.99
CA VAL A 292 11.04 10.26 -4.68
C VAL A 292 11.00 8.74 -4.68
N GLY A 293 10.45 8.12 -3.64
CA GLY A 293 10.21 6.67 -3.63
C GLY A 293 9.26 6.27 -4.77
N ALA A 294 9.49 5.13 -5.41
CA ALA A 294 8.79 4.72 -6.62
C ALA A 294 8.15 3.34 -6.46
N ILE A 295 6.83 3.31 -6.25
CA ILE A 295 6.04 2.08 -6.13
C ILE A 295 5.09 2.00 -7.33
N ASN A 296 5.34 1.07 -8.26
CA ASN A 296 4.50 0.94 -9.46
C ASN A 296 3.24 0.11 -9.16
N TRP A 297 2.17 0.28 -9.94
CA TRP A 297 1.04 -0.65 -9.91
C TRP A 297 1.37 -1.89 -10.74
N GLY A 298 1.04 -3.10 -10.28
CA GLY A 298 1.30 -4.36 -10.98
C GLY A 298 2.71 -4.94 -10.79
N PHE A 299 2.85 -6.25 -10.99
CA PHE A 299 4.14 -6.93 -10.89
C PHE A 299 4.20 -8.21 -11.73
N VAL A 300 3.40 -9.21 -11.35
CA VAL A 300 3.29 -10.48 -12.04
C VAL A 300 1.86 -10.60 -12.53
N SER A 301 1.70 -10.84 -13.84
CA SER A 301 0.41 -11.08 -14.45
C SER A 301 -0.27 -12.28 -13.79
N GLY A 302 -1.49 -12.04 -13.30
CA GLY A 302 -2.23 -13.00 -12.50
C GLY A 302 -3.70 -12.65 -12.40
N LYS A 303 -4.36 -13.14 -11.36
CA LYS A 303 -5.81 -13.03 -11.21
C LYS A 303 -6.36 -11.59 -11.17
N THR A 304 -5.53 -10.61 -10.79
CA THR A 304 -5.91 -9.18 -10.83
C THR A 304 -6.05 -8.64 -12.26
N ASN A 305 -5.55 -9.33 -13.28
CA ASN A 305 -5.69 -8.94 -14.69
C ASN A 305 -5.13 -7.54 -15.00
N THR A 306 -4.05 -7.15 -14.34
CA THR A 306 -3.44 -5.82 -14.47
C THR A 306 -2.65 -5.59 -15.77
N ILE A 307 -2.54 -6.61 -16.64
CA ILE A 307 -2.08 -6.43 -18.02
C ILE A 307 -3.10 -5.71 -18.90
N TYR A 308 -4.40 -5.79 -18.57
CA TYR A 308 -5.47 -5.13 -19.31
C TYR A 308 -5.65 -3.69 -18.82
N ALA A 309 -6.11 -2.81 -19.71
CA ALA A 309 -6.34 -1.40 -19.40
C ALA A 309 -7.72 -1.17 -18.74
N TRP A 310 -7.82 -0.13 -17.92
CA TRP A 310 -9.05 0.19 -17.16
C TRP A 310 -10.31 0.34 -18.02
N ASP A 311 -10.20 0.96 -19.19
CA ASP A 311 -11.31 1.41 -20.03
C ASP A 311 -11.50 0.57 -21.30
N THR A 312 -10.68 -0.45 -21.51
CA THR A 312 -10.65 -1.24 -22.75
C THR A 312 -10.61 -2.73 -22.43
N PRO A 313 -11.71 -3.32 -21.92
CA PRO A 313 -11.78 -4.75 -21.66
C PRO A 313 -11.69 -5.55 -22.96
N MET A 314 -11.01 -6.70 -22.91
CA MET A 314 -10.75 -7.54 -24.09
C MET A 314 -11.56 -8.83 -24.01
N ALA A 315 -12.68 -8.89 -24.73
CA ALA A 315 -13.66 -9.97 -24.59
C ALA A 315 -13.08 -11.37 -24.86
N GLY A 316 -12.11 -11.50 -25.77
CA GLY A 316 -11.47 -12.78 -26.09
C GLY A 316 -10.41 -13.22 -25.08
N GLY A 317 -9.99 -12.33 -24.17
CA GLY A 317 -8.96 -12.64 -23.17
C GLY A 317 -7.57 -12.83 -23.76
N GLU A 318 -7.36 -12.43 -25.01
CA GLU A 318 -6.04 -12.44 -25.62
C GLU A 318 -5.06 -11.55 -24.86
N GLU A 319 -3.78 -11.92 -24.88
CA GLU A 319 -2.74 -11.12 -24.25
C GLU A 319 -2.59 -9.79 -25.02
N PRO A 320 -2.68 -8.62 -24.37
CA PRO A 320 -2.56 -7.34 -25.05
C PRO A 320 -1.17 -7.17 -25.68
N GLU A 321 -1.08 -6.59 -26.88
CA GLU A 321 0.21 -6.24 -27.49
C GLU A 321 1.02 -5.28 -26.59
N LEU A 322 0.33 -4.34 -25.93
CA LEU A 322 0.90 -3.43 -24.96
C LEU A 322 0.24 -3.67 -23.60
N TRP A 323 0.97 -4.27 -22.67
CA TRP A 323 0.50 -4.47 -21.31
C TRP A 323 0.31 -3.15 -20.59
N PHE A 324 -0.72 -3.06 -19.77
CA PHE A 324 -1.00 -1.84 -19.04
C PHE A 324 -0.03 -1.64 -17.87
N HIS A 325 0.08 -2.63 -16.98
CA HIS A 325 0.92 -2.54 -15.79
C HIS A 325 2.04 -3.58 -15.68
N ASP A 326 1.71 -4.87 -15.56
CA ASP A 326 2.65 -5.87 -15.03
C ASP A 326 4.01 -5.95 -15.72
N ILE A 327 4.98 -6.51 -15.00
CA ILE A 327 6.38 -6.65 -15.45
C ILE A 327 6.62 -8.06 -15.99
N TYR A 328 6.12 -9.08 -15.28
CA TYR A 328 6.39 -10.48 -15.56
C TYR A 328 5.13 -11.29 -15.84
N ARG A 329 5.29 -12.34 -16.65
CA ARG A 329 4.37 -13.49 -16.69
C ARG A 329 4.64 -14.41 -15.47
N GLN A 330 3.76 -15.39 -15.25
CA GLN A 330 3.88 -16.33 -14.13
C GLN A 330 5.07 -17.29 -14.23
N ASP A 331 5.70 -17.38 -15.40
CA ASP A 331 6.94 -18.11 -15.65
C ASP A 331 8.19 -17.21 -15.55
N LYS A 332 8.02 -15.95 -15.12
CA LYS A 332 9.04 -14.89 -15.04
C LYS A 332 9.47 -14.32 -16.40
N THR A 333 8.87 -14.72 -17.52
CA THR A 333 9.16 -14.08 -18.81
C THR A 333 8.68 -12.62 -18.77
N PRO A 334 9.55 -11.61 -19.00
CA PRO A 334 9.15 -10.21 -18.91
C PRO A 334 8.25 -9.80 -20.07
N PHE A 335 7.40 -8.80 -19.84
CA PHE A 335 6.76 -8.08 -20.93
C PHE A 335 7.81 -7.40 -21.83
N SER A 336 8.79 -6.73 -21.22
CA SER A 336 9.87 -6.04 -21.92
C SER A 336 11.21 -6.21 -21.21
N GLN A 337 12.18 -6.79 -21.90
CA GLN A 337 13.54 -6.93 -21.37
C GLN A 337 14.20 -5.56 -21.14
N ASN A 338 13.86 -4.56 -21.96
CA ASN A 338 14.40 -3.20 -21.82
C ASN A 338 13.93 -2.54 -20.51
N GLU A 339 12.68 -2.78 -20.10
CA GLU A 339 12.15 -2.28 -18.82
C GLU A 339 12.87 -2.95 -17.64
N VAL A 340 13.01 -4.28 -17.67
CA VAL A 340 13.75 -5.03 -16.65
C VAL A 340 15.19 -4.53 -16.52
N ASN A 341 15.88 -4.31 -17.64
CA ASN A 341 17.24 -3.77 -17.64
C ASN A 341 17.30 -2.37 -17.03
N THR A 342 16.31 -1.51 -17.34
CA THR A 342 16.21 -0.16 -16.77
C THR A 342 16.02 -0.21 -15.25
N ILE A 343 15.07 -1.02 -14.77
CA ILE A 343 14.78 -1.20 -13.34
C ILE A 343 16.03 -1.68 -12.62
N LYS A 344 16.67 -2.74 -13.13
CA LYS A 344 17.90 -3.29 -12.56
C LYS A 344 19.02 -2.27 -12.50
N ALA A 345 19.29 -1.56 -13.59
CA ALA A 345 20.34 -0.54 -13.65
C ALA A 345 20.11 0.56 -12.61
N LEU A 346 18.86 1.03 -12.45
CA LEU A 346 18.52 2.05 -11.46
C LEU A 346 18.61 1.51 -10.03
N ASN A 347 18.38 0.23 -9.80
CA ASN A 347 18.51 -0.41 -8.48
C ASN A 347 19.91 -1.00 -8.21
N GLY A 348 20.89 -0.78 -9.10
CA GLY A 348 22.25 -1.28 -8.93
C GLY A 348 22.39 -2.80 -9.07
N LYS A 349 21.50 -3.44 -9.82
CA LYS A 349 21.55 -4.87 -10.18
C LYS A 349 22.14 -5.05 -11.57
N LYS A 350 22.72 -6.23 -11.81
CA LYS A 350 23.25 -6.66 -13.10
C LYS A 350 22.18 -7.33 -13.97
#